data_AF-A0A3D9FI59-F1
#
_entry.id   AF-A0A3D9FI59-F1
#
_cell.length_a   1.000
_cell.length_b   1.000
_cell.length_c   1.000
_cell.angle_alpha   90.00
_cell.angle_beta   90.00
_cell.angle_gamma   90.00
#
_symmetry.space_group_name_H-M   'P 1'
#
loop_
_entity.id
_entity.type
_entity.pdbx_description
1 polymer ?
#
loop_
_entity_poly.entity_id
_entity_poly.type
_entity_poly.pdbx_seq_one_letter_code
_entity_poly.pdbx_strand_id
1 'polypeptide(L)'
;MKYGLSVFALSCLALATQASAQAEGGETATENVAVEEVDDPSQRIRCRTRRVTGSNARRVRICMTLAEWEEMYTSGNRDTRDVYDRSRVNSCAAVNCPN
;
A
#
# COMPACT_ATOMS: atom_id res chain seq x y z
N MET A 1 -21.57 38.20 -35.14
CA MET A 1 -20.80 37.05 -35.67
C MET A 1 -19.36 37.49 -35.93
N LYS A 2 -18.39 36.66 -35.53
CA LYS A 2 -17.09 36.41 -36.18
C LYS A 2 -15.98 37.45 -36.09
N TYR A 3 -15.11 37.27 -35.08
CA TYR A 3 -13.65 37.24 -35.28
C TYR A 3 -13.18 36.05 -34.42
N GLY A 4 -12.84 34.87 -34.93
CA GLY A 4 -12.08 34.60 -36.15
C GLY A 4 -10.74 34.01 -35.72
N LEU A 5 -10.77 32.73 -35.31
CA LEU A 5 -9.59 31.87 -35.20
C LEU A 5 -8.73 32.03 -36.47
N SER A 6 -7.45 32.40 -36.33
CA SER A 6 -6.31 31.80 -37.05
C SER A 6 -5.05 32.67 -36.97
N VAL A 7 -4.22 32.46 -35.93
CA VAL A 7 -2.78 32.69 -36.06
C VAL A 7 -2.08 31.45 -35.52
N PHE A 8 -2.18 30.37 -36.28
CA PHE A 8 -1.27 29.23 -36.20
C PHE A 8 -0.31 29.39 -37.38
N ALA A 9 0.86 29.97 -37.16
CA ALA A 9 2.01 29.77 -38.03
C ALA A 9 3.30 30.22 -37.35
N LEU A 10 4.17 29.24 -37.13
CA LEU A 10 5.62 29.36 -37.02
C LEU A 10 6.23 30.13 -35.84
N SER A 11 6.53 29.39 -34.78
CA SER A 11 7.90 29.43 -34.23
C SER A 11 8.28 28.06 -33.70
N CYS A 12 9.23 27.45 -34.40
CA CYS A 12 9.79 26.13 -34.16
C CYS A 12 10.92 26.18 -33.12
N LEU A 13 11.02 25.10 -32.34
CA LEU A 13 12.24 24.52 -31.76
C LEU A 13 13.08 25.34 -30.77
N ALA A 14 13.05 24.91 -29.50
CA ALA A 14 14.23 24.32 -28.87
C ALA A 14 13.82 23.41 -27.70
N LEU A 15 14.26 22.15 -27.79
CA LEU A 15 14.24 21.12 -26.76
C LEU A 15 15.08 21.55 -25.54
N ALA A 16 14.55 21.29 -24.34
CA ALA A 16 15.37 20.91 -23.19
C ALA A 16 14.56 19.97 -22.29
N THR A 17 14.50 18.70 -22.70
CA THR A 17 14.15 17.56 -21.85
C THR A 17 15.17 17.46 -20.72
N GLN A 18 14.79 17.75 -19.48
CA GLN A 18 15.55 17.34 -18.29
C GLN A 18 14.92 16.06 -17.75
N ALA A 19 15.43 14.93 -18.24
CA ALA A 19 15.24 13.63 -17.65
C ALA A 19 16.33 13.41 -16.59
N SER A 20 16.01 13.62 -15.32
CA SER A 20 16.88 13.23 -14.21
C SER A 20 16.63 11.76 -13.90
N ALA A 21 17.33 10.88 -14.60
CA ALA A 21 17.49 9.49 -14.21
C ALA A 21 18.48 9.42 -13.03
N GLN A 22 17.97 9.39 -11.79
CA GLN A 22 18.76 8.91 -10.66
C GLN A 22 18.66 7.39 -10.62
N ALA A 23 19.55 6.76 -11.39
CA ALA A 23 19.99 5.41 -11.12
C ALA A 23 21.21 5.53 -10.21
N GLU A 24 20.98 5.44 -8.89
CA GLU A 24 22.03 5.08 -7.95
C GLU A 24 21.78 3.64 -7.52
N GLY A 25 22.59 2.75 -8.07
CA GLY A 25 22.77 1.42 -7.55
C GLY A 25 23.34 1.52 -6.14
N GLY A 26 22.56 1.05 -5.17
CA GLY A 26 23.03 0.64 -3.86
C GLY A 26 22.93 -0.86 -3.78
N GLU A 27 23.86 -1.56 -4.42
CA GLU A 27 24.12 -2.97 -4.20
C GLU A 27 24.79 -3.12 -2.83
N THR A 28 23.98 -3.27 -1.79
CA THR A 28 24.48 -3.84 -0.53
C THR A 28 24.36 -5.35 -0.64
N ALA A 29 25.47 -5.98 -1.03
CA ALA A 29 25.71 -7.38 -0.80
C ALA A 29 25.71 -7.63 0.72
N THR A 30 24.59 -8.14 1.24
CA THR A 30 24.54 -8.74 2.58
C THR A 30 24.67 -10.24 2.41
N GLU A 31 25.86 -10.71 2.75
CA GLU A 31 26.26 -12.03 3.26
C GLU A 31 25.12 -13.05 3.45
N ASN A 32 25.13 -14.10 2.62
CA ASN A 32 24.30 -15.29 2.81
C ASN A 32 24.87 -16.09 3.99
N VAL A 33 24.34 -15.84 5.20
CA VAL A 33 24.43 -16.81 6.28
C VAL A 33 23.46 -17.93 5.95
N ALA A 34 24.00 -19.09 5.57
CA ALA A 34 23.23 -20.33 5.45
C ALA A 34 22.72 -20.69 6.86
N VAL A 35 21.49 -20.28 7.16
CA VAL A 35 20.73 -20.74 8.32
C VAL A 35 20.23 -22.14 7.97
N GLU A 36 20.59 -23.13 8.78
CA GLU A 36 20.07 -24.49 8.62
C GLU A 36 18.54 -24.47 8.62
N GLU A 37 17.99 -25.00 7.54
CA GLU A 37 16.58 -24.94 7.18
C GLU A 37 15.77 -25.86 8.10
N VAL A 38 15.37 -25.34 9.26
CA VAL A 38 14.11 -25.76 9.84
C VAL A 38 13.04 -25.25 8.89
N ASP A 39 12.56 -26.11 7.99
CA ASP A 39 11.44 -25.85 7.05
C ASP A 39 10.12 -25.66 7.82
N ASP A 40 10.10 -24.70 8.73
CA ASP A 40 8.86 -24.25 9.32
C ASP A 40 8.19 -23.33 8.30
N PRO A 41 7.04 -23.73 7.73
CA PRO A 41 6.38 -22.96 6.69
C PRO A 41 5.97 -21.56 7.17
N SER A 42 5.88 -21.34 8.49
CA SER A 42 5.52 -20.04 9.07
C SER A 42 6.61 -18.98 8.92
N GLN A 43 7.89 -19.37 8.83
CA GLN A 43 9.03 -18.47 8.65
C GLN A 43 9.22 -18.00 7.21
N ARG A 44 8.46 -18.55 6.26
CA ARG A 44 8.56 -18.17 4.83
C ARG A 44 8.20 -16.70 4.64
N ILE A 45 9.08 -15.94 3.98
CA ILE A 45 8.85 -14.53 3.69
C ILE A 45 7.92 -14.37 2.48
N ARG A 46 6.83 -13.60 2.65
CA ARG A 46 5.91 -13.22 1.58
C ARG A 46 5.85 -11.71 1.42
N CYS A 47 6.24 -11.23 0.24
CA CYS A 47 6.11 -9.82 -0.11
C CYS A 47 4.74 -9.53 -0.75
N ARG A 48 4.11 -8.43 -0.33
CA ARG A 48 2.85 -7.93 -0.91
C ARG A 48 2.96 -6.44 -1.21
N THR A 49 2.43 -6.01 -2.35
CA THR A 49 2.34 -4.60 -2.70
C THR A 49 1.03 -4.01 -2.19
N ARG A 50 1.10 -2.94 -1.41
CA ARG A 50 -0.07 -2.23 -0.85
C ARG A 50 -0.08 -0.77 -1.31
N ARG A 51 -1.30 -0.22 -1.43
CA ARG A 51 -1.51 1.21 -1.69
C ARG A 51 -1.34 1.98 -0.38
N VAL A 52 -0.73 3.15 -0.45
CA VAL A 52 -0.53 4.01 0.73
C VAL A 52 -1.83 4.78 1.00
N THR A 53 -2.21 4.87 2.28
CA THR A 53 -3.35 5.69 2.70
C THR A 53 -3.13 7.15 2.29
N GLY A 54 -4.11 7.75 1.61
CA GLY A 54 -4.02 9.13 1.13
C GLY A 54 -3.32 9.32 -0.23
N SER A 55 -2.86 8.25 -0.89
CA SER A 55 -2.34 8.35 -2.26
C SER A 55 -2.70 7.12 -3.10
N ASN A 56 -3.49 7.33 -4.16
CA ASN A 56 -3.85 6.26 -5.09
C ASN A 56 -2.69 5.84 -6.01
N ALA A 57 -1.74 6.75 -6.25
CA ALA A 57 -0.60 6.51 -7.13
C ALA A 57 0.57 5.82 -6.40
N ARG A 58 0.79 6.12 -5.12
CA ARG A 58 1.91 5.55 -4.36
C ARG A 58 1.62 4.12 -3.91
N ARG A 59 2.57 3.23 -4.20
CA ARG A 59 2.54 1.82 -3.82
C ARG A 59 3.81 1.48 -3.04
N VAL A 60 3.65 0.73 -1.96
CA VAL A 60 4.75 0.26 -1.11
C VAL A 60 4.75 -1.27 -1.11
N ARG A 61 5.94 -1.85 -1.15
CA ARG A 61 6.15 -3.31 -1.04
C ARG A 61 6.48 -3.62 0.42
N ILE A 62 5.68 -4.47 1.05
CA ILE A 62 5.85 -4.91 2.43
C ILE A 62 6.18 -6.40 2.39
N CYS A 63 7.32 -6.78 2.97
CA CYS A 63 7.76 -8.16 3.08
C CYS A 63 7.77 -8.54 4.55
N MET A 64 7.02 -9.59 4.89
CA MET A 64 6.87 -10.13 6.24
C MET A 64 6.81 -11.67 6.14
N THR A 65 7.05 -12.36 7.24
CA THR A 65 6.87 -13.82 7.36
C THR A 65 5.39 -14.21 7.24
N LEU A 66 5.10 -15.48 6.92
CA LEU A 66 3.73 -15.96 6.86
C LEU A 66 3.05 -15.91 8.22
N ALA A 67 3.77 -16.18 9.31
CA ALA A 67 3.28 -16.04 10.68
C ALA A 67 2.84 -14.59 10.98
N GLU A 68 3.67 -13.60 10.65
CA GLU A 68 3.34 -12.19 10.85
C GLU A 68 2.14 -11.74 10.02
N TRP A 69 2.00 -12.24 8.79
CA TRP A 69 0.82 -11.96 7.99
C TRP A 69 -0.45 -12.50 8.66
N GLU A 70 -0.41 -13.73 9.16
CA GLU A 70 -1.56 -14.36 9.82
C GLU A 70 -1.95 -13.65 11.11
N GLU A 71 -0.97 -13.23 11.91
CA GLU A 71 -1.19 -12.44 13.12
C GLU A 71 -1.85 -11.10 12.80
N MET A 72 -1.41 -10.42 11.73
CA MET A 72 -2.02 -9.18 11.25
C MET A 72 -3.48 -9.39 10.82
N TYR A 73 -3.79 -10.50 10.16
CA TYR A 73 -5.17 -10.82 9.76
C TYR A 73 -6.05 -11.13 10.97
N THR A 74 -5.53 -11.92 11.90
CA THR A 74 -6.24 -12.35 13.10
C THR A 74 -6.54 -11.17 14.01
N SER A 75 -5.55 -10.30 14.25
CA SER A 75 -5.73 -9.06 15.03
C SER A 75 -6.74 -8.12 14.37
N GLY A 76 -6.62 -7.85 13.07
CA GLY A 76 -7.57 -6.98 12.36
C GLY A 76 -9.02 -7.49 12.38
N ASN A 77 -9.23 -8.81 12.28
CA ASN A 77 -10.56 -9.40 12.40
C ASN A 77 -11.11 -9.32 13.83
N ARG A 78 -10.27 -9.52 14.84
CA ARG A 78 -10.66 -9.34 16.25
C ARG A 78 -11.11 -7.90 16.52
N ASP A 79 -10.33 -6.92 16.07
CA ASP A 79 -10.63 -5.49 16.25
C ASP A 79 -11.94 -5.11 15.54
N THR A 80 -12.16 -5.62 14.32
CA THR A 80 -13.40 -5.36 13.58
C THR A 80 -14.62 -5.91 14.31
N ARG A 81 -14.51 -7.12 14.88
CA ARG A 81 -15.60 -7.73 15.67
C ARG A 81 -15.87 -6.93 16.94
N ASP A 82 -14.83 -6.54 17.66
CA ASP A 82 -14.97 -5.72 18.87
C ASP A 82 -15.66 -4.37 18.58
N VAL A 83 -15.27 -3.69 17.50
CA VAL A 83 -15.94 -2.45 17.06
C VAL A 83 -17.42 -2.71 16.71
N TYR A 84 -17.70 -3.82 16.03
CA TYR A 84 -19.05 -4.20 15.66
C TYR A 84 -19.93 -4.53 16.87
N ASP A 85 -19.43 -5.34 17.79
CA ASP A 85 -20.13 -5.76 19.01
C ASP A 85 -20.39 -4.56 19.92
N ARG A 86 -19.41 -3.68 20.08
CA ARG A 86 -19.56 -2.41 20.81
C ARG A 86 -20.62 -1.52 20.19
N SER A 87 -20.68 -1.45 18.86
CA SER A 87 -21.72 -0.70 18.16
C SER A 87 -23.12 -1.29 18.39
N ARG A 88 -23.24 -2.62 18.49
CA ARG A 88 -24.50 -3.29 18.83
C ARG A 88 -24.94 -3.02 20.26
N VAL A 89 -24.03 -3.11 21.23
CA VAL A 89 -24.33 -2.81 22.64
C VAL A 89 -24.79 -1.36 22.79
N ASN A 90 -24.10 -0.40 22.14
CA ASN A 90 -24.54 0.99 22.14
C ASN A 90 -25.90 1.20 21.43
N SER A 91 -26.18 0.45 20.36
CA SER A 91 -27.47 0.53 19.67
C SER A 91 -28.64 -0.04 20.49
N CYS A 92 -28.40 -1.07 21.31
CA CYS A 92 -29.39 -1.62 22.24
C CYS A 92 -29.59 -0.76 23.50
N ALA A 93 -28.61 0.07 23.88
CA ALA A 93 -28.80 1.05 24.94
C ALA A 93 -29.68 2.23 24.51
N ALA A 94 -29.70 2.55 23.21
CA ALA A 94 -30.49 3.65 22.64
C ALA A 94 -31.92 3.24 22.22
N VAL A 95 -32.15 1.95 21.93
CA VAL A 95 -33.46 1.41 21.55
C VAL A 95 -33.72 0.18 22.41
N ASN A 96 -34.73 0.25 23.28
CA ASN A 96 -35.23 -0.84 24.14
C ASN A 96 -35.12 -2.21 23.43
N CYS A 97 -34.09 -2.99 23.74
CA CYS A 97 -33.93 -4.35 23.20
C CYS A 97 -34.80 -5.31 24.03
N PRO A 98 -35.76 -6.03 23.42
CA PRO A 98 -36.55 -7.02 24.12
C PRO A 98 -35.67 -8.22 24.52
N ASN A 99 -35.95 -8.79 25.70
CA ASN A 99 -35.35 -10.03 26.20
C ASN A 99 -35.57 -11.21 25.25
#